data_AF-A0A962AP74-F1
#
_entry.id   AF-A0A962AP74-F1
#
_cell.length_a   1.000
_cell.length_b   1.000
_cell.length_c   1.000
_cell.angle_alpha   90.00
_cell.angle_beta   90.00
_cell.angle_gamma   90.00
#
_symmetry.space_group_name_H-M   'P 1'
#
loop_
_entity.id
_entity.type
_entity.pdbx_description
1 polymer ?
#
loop_
_entity_poly.entity_id
_entity_poly.type
_entity_poly.pdbx_seq_one_letter_code
_entity_poly.pdbx_strand_id
1 'polypeptide(L)'
;AIAIGALLLKNMLTRKAEPEPAPAPTPSLPPLGGDGGLLGGLGDLVSKFQKAGHGGAIDSWIGSGQNQSIQPGQLGSTLGQTTISDLARQAGVSEQDLLNGLAQALPGVIDRLTPRGRLPTADELTAR
;
A
#
# COMPACT_ATOMS: atom_id res chain seq x y z
N ALA A 1 -16.96 -27.56 -62.68
CA ALA A 1 -16.96 -28.73 -61.76
C ALA A 1 -17.85 -28.40 -60.56
N ILE A 2 -18.61 -29.39 -60.10
CA ILE A 2 -19.60 -29.34 -59.00
C ILE A 2 -18.93 -29.80 -57.69
N ALA A 3 -19.25 -29.18 -56.55
CA ALA A 3 -19.29 -29.77 -55.20
C ALA A 3 -19.82 -28.69 -54.23
N ILE A 4 -21.11 -28.63 -53.83
CA ILE A 4 -21.82 -29.45 -52.83
C ILE A 4 -20.98 -29.70 -51.56
N GLY A 5 -21.28 -28.94 -50.52
CA GLY A 5 -20.86 -29.19 -49.15
C GLY A 5 -21.83 -28.51 -48.19
N ALA A 6 -22.95 -29.18 -47.90
CA ALA A 6 -23.92 -28.78 -46.90
C ALA A 6 -23.48 -29.32 -45.53
N LEU A 7 -23.56 -28.50 -44.46
CA LEU A 7 -24.14 -28.96 -43.19
C LEU A 7 -24.49 -27.80 -42.25
N LEU A 8 -25.79 -27.66 -41.99
CA LEU A 8 -26.32 -26.99 -40.80
C LEU A 8 -26.36 -27.99 -39.65
N LEU A 9 -25.99 -27.55 -38.44
CA LEU A 9 -26.46 -28.10 -37.16
C LEU A 9 -26.45 -26.93 -36.15
N LYS A 10 -27.55 -26.17 -35.98
CA LYS A 10 -28.69 -26.45 -35.10
C LYS A 10 -28.25 -27.02 -33.74
N ASN A 11 -28.32 -26.20 -32.68
CA ASN A 11 -28.96 -26.47 -31.37
C ASN A 11 -28.47 -25.46 -30.31
N MET A 12 -29.05 -24.25 -30.26
CA MET A 12 -30.07 -23.90 -29.25
C MET A 12 -29.69 -24.28 -27.81
N LEU A 13 -29.05 -23.37 -27.04
CA LEU A 13 -29.11 -23.27 -25.57
C LEU A 13 -28.19 -22.14 -25.06
N THR A 14 -28.68 -20.90 -25.10
CA THR A 14 -28.34 -19.83 -24.13
C THR A 14 -29.22 -18.64 -24.48
N ARG A 15 -30.45 -18.66 -23.95
CA ARG A 15 -30.91 -17.74 -22.88
C ARG A 15 -30.89 -16.28 -23.38
N LYS A 16 -32.00 -15.75 -23.88
CA LYS A 16 -33.09 -15.18 -23.07
C LYS A 16 -32.56 -14.24 -21.99
N ALA A 17 -32.49 -12.94 -22.31
CA ALA A 17 -33.06 -11.82 -21.55
C ALA A 17 -32.27 -10.54 -21.87
N GLU A 18 -32.89 -9.67 -22.64
CA GLU A 18 -32.49 -8.28 -22.84
C GLU A 18 -33.01 -7.47 -21.64
N PRO A 19 -32.19 -6.64 -20.99
CA PRO A 19 -32.72 -5.46 -20.32
C PRO A 19 -31.90 -4.20 -20.67
N GLU A 20 -32.60 -3.27 -21.30
CA GLU A 20 -32.48 -1.79 -21.24
C GLU A 20 -31.14 -1.06 -21.50
N PRO A 21 -31.19 0.09 -22.20
CA PRO A 21 -30.04 0.94 -22.44
C PRO A 21 -29.58 1.61 -21.13
N ALA A 22 -28.35 1.34 -20.72
CA ALA A 22 -27.71 2.04 -19.62
C ALA A 22 -27.67 3.56 -19.88
N PRO A 23 -27.86 4.40 -18.84
CA PRO A 23 -27.68 5.84 -18.96
C PRO A 23 -26.25 6.17 -19.42
N ALA A 24 -26.13 7.17 -20.29
CA ALA A 24 -24.86 7.64 -20.86
C ALA A 24 -23.77 7.88 -19.77
N PRO A 25 -22.48 7.71 -20.11
CA PRO A 25 -21.40 8.04 -19.19
C PRO A 25 -21.38 9.55 -18.95
N THR A 26 -21.77 9.98 -17.75
CA THR A 26 -21.36 11.28 -17.22
C THR A 26 -19.83 11.32 -17.18
N PRO A 27 -19.17 12.44 -17.55
CA PRO A 27 -17.74 12.59 -17.34
C PRO A 27 -17.47 12.62 -15.84
N SER A 28 -17.11 11.47 -15.27
CA SER A 28 -16.57 11.40 -13.91
C SER A 28 -15.28 12.21 -13.91
N LEU A 29 -15.35 13.38 -13.29
CA LEU A 29 -14.19 14.20 -12.95
C LEU A 29 -13.08 13.29 -12.40
N PRO A 30 -11.81 13.44 -12.83
CA PRO A 30 -10.73 12.72 -12.17
C PRO A 30 -10.74 13.09 -10.69
N PRO A 31 -10.62 12.14 -9.76
CA PRO A 31 -10.36 12.50 -8.38
C PRO A 31 -9.04 13.27 -8.34
N LEU A 32 -9.16 14.58 -8.13
CA LEU A 32 -8.10 15.46 -7.66
C LEU A 32 -7.71 14.95 -6.26
N GLY A 33 -6.85 13.95 -6.21
CA GLY A 33 -6.40 13.27 -5.00
C GLY A 33 -4.88 13.16 -4.94
N GLY A 34 -4.18 14.18 -5.44
CA GLY A 34 -2.76 14.39 -5.16
C GLY A 34 -2.60 15.06 -3.80
N ASP A 35 -2.85 14.31 -2.72
CA ASP A 35 -2.38 14.70 -1.38
C ASP A 35 -2.04 13.43 -0.58
N GLY A 36 -1.03 12.71 -1.07
CA GLY A 36 -0.44 11.56 -0.39
C GLY A 36 0.56 11.97 0.70
N GLY A 37 0.35 13.10 1.37
CA GLY A 37 1.37 13.79 2.18
C GLY A 37 1.94 12.97 3.34
N LEU A 38 1.15 12.09 3.97
CA LEU A 38 1.64 11.25 5.09
C LEU A 38 1.37 9.76 4.83
N LEU A 39 0.30 9.46 4.10
CA LEU A 39 -0.08 8.10 3.70
C LEU A 39 0.75 7.55 2.55
N GLY A 40 1.13 8.41 1.60
CA GLY A 40 2.07 8.04 0.55
C GLY A 40 3.45 7.74 1.13
N GLY A 41 3.90 8.56 2.09
CA GLY A 41 5.15 8.32 2.81
C GLY A 41 5.14 7.04 3.65
N LEU A 42 4.04 6.75 4.35
CA LEU A 42 3.92 5.54 5.16
C LEU A 42 3.76 4.29 4.29
N GLY A 43 3.04 4.36 3.17
CA GLY A 43 2.96 3.26 2.19
C GLY A 43 4.30 2.95 1.51
N ASP A 44 5.10 3.99 1.23
CA ASP A 44 6.46 3.84 0.69
C ASP A 44 7.40 3.17 1.73
N LEU A 45 7.30 3.60 2.99
CA LEU A 45 8.03 2.97 4.10
C LEU A 45 7.69 1.49 4.20
N VAL A 46 6.40 1.14 4.21
CA VAL A 46 5.96 -0.25 4.27
C VAL A 46 6.51 -1.07 3.10
N SER A 47 6.45 -0.51 1.90
CA SER A 47 6.99 -1.13 0.70
C SER A 47 8.51 -1.36 0.78
N LYS A 48 9.26 -0.40 1.33
CA LYS A 48 10.72 -0.53 1.56
C LYS A 48 11.04 -1.65 2.53
N PHE A 49 10.32 -1.74 3.64
CA PHE A 49 10.50 -2.80 4.63
C PHE A 49 10.21 -4.19 4.07
N GLN A 50 9.14 -4.32 3.29
CA GLN A 50 8.83 -5.57 2.60
C GLN A 50 9.94 -5.95 1.61
N LYS A 51 10.43 -4.98 0.81
CA LYS A 51 11.54 -5.20 -0.14
C LYS A 51 12.87 -5.55 0.54
N ALA A 52 13.12 -5.01 1.74
CA ALA A 52 14.31 -5.30 2.53
C ALA A 52 14.25 -6.67 3.25
N GLY A 53 13.14 -7.41 3.13
CA GLY A 53 12.94 -8.70 3.81
C GLY A 53 12.42 -8.58 5.24
N HIS A 54 12.06 -7.36 5.68
CA HIS A 54 11.46 -7.08 6.99
C HIS A 54 9.92 -7.03 6.95
N GLY A 55 9.31 -7.68 5.95
CA GLY A 55 7.86 -7.76 5.75
C GLY A 55 7.10 -8.25 6.99
N GLY A 56 7.63 -9.25 7.69
CA GLY A 56 6.99 -9.76 8.92
C GLY A 56 7.02 -8.78 10.09
N ALA A 57 8.06 -7.95 10.21
CA ALA A 57 8.14 -6.95 11.27
C ALA A 57 7.16 -5.80 11.01
N ILE A 58 7.15 -5.27 9.79
CA ILE A 58 6.25 -4.18 9.40
C ILE A 58 4.77 -4.60 9.42
N ASP A 59 4.46 -5.84 9.01
CA ASP A 59 3.11 -6.41 9.11
C ASP A 59 2.64 -6.52 10.57
N SER A 60 3.55 -6.92 11.46
CA SER A 60 3.28 -7.00 12.89
C SER A 60 2.99 -5.64 13.53
N TRP A 61 3.49 -4.54 12.96
CA TRP A 61 3.20 -3.17 13.40
C TRP A 61 1.91 -2.63 12.82
N ILE A 62 1.57 -3.05 11.60
CA ILE A 62 0.31 -2.66 10.95
C ILE A 62 -0.87 -3.41 11.61
N GLY A 63 -0.65 -4.67 11.97
CA GLY A 63 -1.61 -5.55 12.64
C GLY A 63 -1.84 -5.20 14.11
N SER A 64 -2.81 -5.88 14.73
CA SER A 64 -3.14 -5.72 16.16
C SER A 64 -2.35 -6.66 17.08
N GLY A 65 -1.18 -7.12 16.62
CA GLY A 65 -0.33 -8.09 17.31
C GLY A 65 0.68 -7.43 18.24
N GLN A 66 1.59 -8.22 18.80
CA GLN A 66 2.76 -7.66 19.49
C GLN A 66 3.70 -7.03 18.46
N ASN A 67 4.04 -5.76 18.64
CA ASN A 67 5.00 -5.08 17.76
C ASN A 67 6.38 -5.75 17.85
N GLN A 68 6.85 -6.32 16.73
CA GLN A 68 8.20 -6.88 16.68
C GLN A 68 9.26 -5.77 16.78
N SER A 69 10.25 -5.93 17.64
CA SER A 69 11.39 -5.01 17.64
C SER A 69 12.21 -5.15 16.36
N ILE A 70 12.66 -4.02 15.81
CA ILE A 70 13.63 -4.01 14.70
C ILE A 70 15.00 -3.55 15.21
N GLN A 71 16.07 -4.10 14.65
CA GLN A 71 17.42 -3.65 15.01
C GLN A 71 17.79 -2.34 14.29
N PRO A 72 18.57 -1.46 14.92
CA PRO A 72 19.08 -0.21 14.31
C PRO A 72 19.76 -0.46 12.95
N GLY A 73 20.54 -1.54 12.83
CA GLY A 73 21.21 -1.90 11.57
C GLY A 73 20.24 -2.33 10.45
N GLN A 74 19.11 -2.95 10.79
CA GLN A 74 18.08 -3.33 9.82
C GLN A 74 17.33 -2.11 9.29
N LEU A 75 17.04 -1.14 10.17
CA LEU A 75 16.55 0.19 9.78
C LEU A 75 17.52 0.88 8.84
N GLY A 76 18.81 0.87 9.21
CA GLY A 76 19.97 1.27 8.40
C GLY A 76 19.85 0.88 6.94
N SER A 77 19.80 -0.42 6.73
CA SER A 77 19.76 -1.05 5.41
C SER A 77 18.45 -0.79 4.66
N THR A 78 17.35 -0.56 5.37
CA THR A 78 16.01 -0.41 4.77
C THR A 78 15.72 1.03 4.33
N LEU A 79 16.04 2.00 5.19
CA LEU A 79 15.84 3.44 4.92
C LEU A 79 16.93 3.99 4.00
N GLY A 80 18.10 3.36 4.00
CA GLY A 80 19.27 3.79 3.26
C GLY A 80 20.10 4.82 4.02
N GLN A 81 21.41 4.76 3.83
CA GLN A 81 22.38 5.55 4.57
C GLN A 81 22.18 7.06 4.33
N THR A 82 21.91 7.47 3.09
CA THR A 82 21.61 8.88 2.74
C THR A 82 20.44 9.45 3.54
N THR A 83 19.33 8.72 3.63
CA THR A 83 18.14 9.15 4.38
C THR A 83 18.45 9.33 5.86
N ILE A 84 19.23 8.40 6.42
CA ILE A 84 19.60 8.43 7.83
C ILE A 84 20.56 9.58 8.11
N SER A 85 21.56 9.79 7.26
CA SER A 85 22.49 10.90 7.41
C SER A 85 21.75 12.25 7.35
N ASP A 86 20.78 12.40 6.46
CA ASP A 86 19.99 13.64 6.32
C ASP A 86 19.12 13.90 7.57
N LEU A 87 18.37 12.88 8.00
CA LEU A 87 17.53 12.94 9.21
C LEU A 87 18.37 13.18 10.47
N ALA A 88 19.54 12.54 10.58
CA ALA A 88 20.41 12.68 11.75
C ALA A 88 20.96 14.11 11.84
N ARG A 89 21.36 14.69 10.70
CA ARG A 89 21.78 16.10 10.62
C ARG A 89 20.65 17.05 10.96
N GLN A 90 19.44 16.78 10.50
CA GLN A 90 18.27 17.61 10.77
C GLN A 90 17.82 17.52 12.23
N ALA A 91 17.95 16.34 12.85
CA ALA A 91 17.68 16.12 14.26
C ALA A 91 18.82 16.57 15.20
N GLY A 92 20.01 16.86 14.65
CA GLY A 92 21.18 17.25 15.44
C GLY A 92 21.77 16.12 16.28
N VAL A 93 21.59 14.86 15.86
CA VAL A 93 22.06 13.66 16.58
C VAL A 93 22.98 12.81 15.69
N SER A 94 23.69 11.85 16.29
CA SER A 94 24.43 10.85 15.53
C SER A 94 23.50 9.86 14.84
N GLU A 95 23.91 9.33 13.69
CA GLU A 95 23.15 8.35 12.92
C GLU A 95 22.78 7.11 13.75
N GLN A 96 23.69 6.65 14.61
CA GLN A 96 23.43 5.52 15.50
C GLN A 96 22.38 5.85 16.56
N ASP A 97 22.36 7.07 17.07
CA ASP A 97 21.38 7.53 18.06
C ASP A 97 19.99 7.66 17.41
N LEU A 98 19.94 8.24 16.20
CA LEU A 98 18.73 8.28 15.39
C LEU A 98 18.18 6.87 15.13
N LEU A 99 19.04 5.96 14.67
CA LEU A 99 18.65 4.59 14.37
C LEU A 99 18.13 3.84 15.61
N ASN A 100 18.75 4.04 16.78
CA ASN A 100 18.25 3.49 18.03
C ASN A 100 16.90 4.09 18.42
N GLY A 101 16.74 5.41 18.33
CA GLY A 101 15.47 6.08 18.60
C GLY A 101 14.35 5.59 17.67
N LEU A 102 14.63 5.49 16.37
CA LEU A 102 13.70 4.94 15.38
C LEU A 102 13.38 3.47 15.67
N ALA A 103 14.37 2.64 16.01
CA ALA A 103 14.15 1.23 16.35
C ALA A 103 13.16 1.03 17.49
N GLN A 104 13.18 1.92 18.47
CA GLN A 104 12.32 1.86 19.65
C GLN A 104 10.96 2.52 19.42
N ALA A 105 10.91 3.64 18.70
CA ALA A 105 9.68 4.43 18.54
C ALA A 105 8.83 3.99 17.34
N LEU A 106 9.46 3.66 16.21
CA LEU A 106 8.77 3.41 14.95
C LEU A 106 7.70 2.30 15.03
N PRO A 107 7.93 1.15 15.71
CA PRO A 107 6.92 0.11 15.84
C PRO A 107 5.64 0.61 16.50
N GLY A 108 5.77 1.39 17.59
CA GLY A 108 4.63 1.95 18.31
C GLY A 108 3.94 3.10 17.56
N VAL A 109 4.69 3.89 16.79
CA VAL A 109 4.11 4.95 15.96
C VAL A 109 3.25 4.35 14.84
N ILE A 110 3.73 3.29 14.18
CA ILE A 110 2.99 2.64 13.09
C ILE A 110 1.72 1.98 13.63
N ASP A 111 1.81 1.22 14.72
CA ASP A 111 0.65 0.62 15.41
C ASP A 111 -0.44 1.64 15.76
N ARG A 112 -0.04 2.78 16.33
CA ARG A 112 -0.96 3.89 16.66
C ARG A 112 -1.65 4.48 15.43
N LEU A 113 -0.98 4.44 14.28
CA LEU A 113 -1.52 4.91 13.00
C LEU A 113 -2.36 3.83 12.30
N THR A 114 -2.22 2.56 12.67
CA THR A 114 -2.93 1.42 12.07
C THR A 114 -3.86 0.68 13.05
N PRO A 115 -4.75 1.38 13.77
CA PRO A 115 -5.59 0.77 14.80
C PRO A 115 -6.58 -0.28 14.26
N ARG A 116 -6.79 -0.32 12.94
CA ARG A 116 -7.68 -1.28 12.27
C ARG A 116 -6.93 -2.46 11.63
N GLY A 117 -5.66 -2.67 11.97
CA GLY A 117 -4.87 -3.73 11.32
C GLY A 117 -4.53 -3.41 9.86
N ARG A 118 -4.66 -2.14 9.45
CA ARG A 118 -4.46 -1.68 8.08
C ARG A 118 -4.00 -0.24 8.07
N LEU A 119 -3.35 0.16 6.97
CA LEU A 119 -3.01 1.56 6.74
C LEU A 119 -4.29 2.41 6.64
N PRO A 120 -4.34 3.57 7.32
CA PRO A 120 -5.46 4.49 7.21
C PRO A 120 -5.57 5.01 5.77
N THR A 121 -6.80 5.19 5.30
CA THR A 121 -7.07 5.83 4.01
C THR A 121 -6.96 7.34 4.13
N ALA A 122 -6.80 8.04 2.99
CA ALA A 122 -6.73 9.51 2.96
C ALA A 122 -7.89 10.16 3.71
N ASP A 123 -9.09 9.65 3.46
CA ASP A 123 -10.33 10.07 4.13
C ASP A 123 -10.24 9.97 5.67
N GLU A 124 -9.67 8.88 6.20
CA GLU A 124 -9.57 8.63 7.64
C GLU A 124 -8.49 9.48 8.33
N LEU A 125 -7.48 9.95 7.58
CA LEU A 125 -6.44 10.83 8.12
C LEU A 125 -6.87 12.30 8.10
N THR A 126 -7.67 12.71 7.11
CA THR A 126 -8.20 14.08 6.98
C THR A 126 -9.43 14.31 7.86
N ALA A 127 -10.18 13.25 8.22
CA ALA A 127 -11.36 13.35 9.09
C ALA A 127 -11.03 13.49 10.60
N ARG A 128 -9.75 13.67 10.98
CA ARG A 128 -9.30 13.76 12.38
C ARG A 128 -8.88 15.16 12.80
#